data_AF-F2LQY4-F1
#
_entry.id   AF-F2LQY4-F1
#
_cell.length_a   1.000
_cell.length_b   1.000
_cell.length_c   1.000
_cell.angle_alpha   90.00
_cell.angle_beta   90.00
_cell.angle_gamma   90.00
#
_symmetry.space_group_name_H-M   'P 1'
#
loop_
_entity.id
_entity.type
_entity.pdbx_description
1 polymer ?
#
loop_
_entity_poly.entity_id
_entity_poly.type
_entity_poly.pdbx_seq_one_letter_code
_entity_poly.pdbx_strand_id
1 'polypeptide(L)'
;MTTQHDPAGIRPPTSQDPDHAAAQARAIVEAWKAEQVYPFPDAPGNAVEQIERQVFEIVAAHIARHLPGFDAIQRDGKAFQLRLLRQAIETSPESLQLILDEALRLPPQQRDELAQLLRDTSLSSIIGGTRLVSERLRFLAGLEVLLFDPEPKRRLRERTQLHRIIAENCWLFGEEYSLSVDDRSLSAVLAEHRKWLASDLVIDVPVTHVSHTRGIVDLMLSKATRPHRANGLSHLIVELKAPGVKIGADEITQIQAYAFSVMRDRRFSMVKVDWHFRVIGDELAPYAQALAQDHTGLIHAKANLTIQVKTWAQIIDENRARLQFFLDKFDSQVDRAASLGYLRHRYAGYLESVVEAREPRAAWGTARGFDAQSADPARGHGHLDT
;
A
#
# COMPACT_ATOMS: atom_id res chain seq x y z
N MET A 1 -53.31 -41.91 49.22
CA MET A 1 -54.00 -42.49 48.05
C MET A 1 -54.04 -41.44 46.97
N THR A 2 -53.21 -41.69 45.97
CA THR A 2 -53.10 -41.17 44.60
C THR A 2 -54.16 -40.16 44.13
N THR A 3 -53.74 -38.93 43.83
CA THR A 3 -54.38 -38.08 42.83
C THR A 3 -53.33 -37.71 41.80
N GLN A 4 -53.59 -38.14 40.57
CA GLN A 4 -52.70 -38.09 39.42
C GLN A 4 -52.81 -36.70 38.79
N HIS A 5 -51.68 -35.99 38.71
CA HIS A 5 -51.54 -34.73 38.00
C HIS A 5 -51.51 -34.99 36.49
N ASP A 6 -52.42 -34.37 35.75
CA ASP A 6 -52.36 -34.22 34.29
C ASP A 6 -51.87 -32.79 33.99
N PRO A 7 -50.69 -32.57 33.38
CA PRO A 7 -50.32 -31.26 32.88
C PRO A 7 -50.63 -31.18 31.39
N ALA A 8 -51.50 -30.22 31.04
CA ALA A 8 -51.76 -29.78 29.68
C ALA A 8 -50.45 -29.34 29.00
N GLY A 9 -49.92 -30.20 28.12
CA GLY A 9 -48.83 -29.86 27.22
C GLY A 9 -49.34 -29.01 26.06
N ILE A 10 -49.18 -27.69 26.17
CA ILE A 10 -49.17 -26.81 25.00
C ILE A 10 -47.91 -27.15 24.21
N ARG A 11 -48.07 -27.85 23.08
CA ARG A 11 -46.98 -28.06 22.12
C ARG A 11 -46.62 -26.71 21.48
N PRO A 12 -45.34 -26.32 21.41
CA PRO A 12 -44.92 -25.17 20.63
C PRO A 12 -45.15 -25.44 19.13
N PRO A 13 -45.33 -24.39 18.30
CA PRO A 13 -45.54 -24.55 16.86
C PRO A 13 -44.33 -25.26 16.27
N THR A 14 -44.61 -26.37 15.60
CA THR A 14 -43.65 -27.20 14.86
C THR A 14 -42.75 -26.35 13.97
N SER A 15 -41.45 -26.59 14.10
CA SER A 15 -40.41 -26.20 13.14
C SER A 15 -40.91 -26.38 11.71
N GLN A 16 -40.82 -25.32 10.91
CA GLN A 16 -41.09 -25.40 9.47
C GLN A 16 -40.23 -26.52 8.86
N ASP A 17 -40.90 -27.52 8.32
CA ASP A 17 -40.31 -28.70 7.71
C ASP A 17 -39.38 -28.29 6.54
N PRO A 18 -38.09 -28.67 6.52
CA PRO A 18 -37.16 -28.32 5.44
C PRO A 18 -37.68 -28.75 4.05
N ASP A 19 -38.47 -29.81 3.97
CA ASP A 19 -39.10 -30.26 2.72
C ASP A 19 -40.16 -29.26 2.21
N HIS A 20 -40.86 -28.58 3.12
CA HIS A 20 -41.84 -27.56 2.77
C HIS A 20 -41.16 -26.26 2.29
N ALA A 21 -40.03 -25.88 2.92
CA ALA A 21 -39.23 -24.74 2.49
C ALA A 21 -38.62 -24.96 1.08
N ALA A 22 -38.16 -26.18 0.79
CA ALA A 22 -37.63 -26.56 -0.52
C ALA A 22 -38.70 -26.60 -1.62
N ALA A 23 -39.89 -27.10 -1.32
CA ALA A 23 -41.02 -27.11 -2.24
C ALA A 23 -41.49 -25.69 -2.61
N GLN A 24 -41.51 -24.77 -1.62
CA GLN A 24 -41.88 -23.38 -1.86
C GLN A 24 -40.79 -22.58 -2.59
N ALA A 25 -39.51 -22.84 -2.30
CA ALA A 25 -38.40 -22.25 -3.05
C ALA A 25 -38.49 -22.61 -4.54
N ARG A 26 -38.84 -23.87 -4.87
CA ARG A 26 -39.09 -24.29 -6.24
C ARG A 26 -40.20 -23.49 -6.92
N ALA A 27 -41.33 -23.27 -6.25
CA ALA A 27 -42.44 -22.51 -6.82
C ALA A 27 -42.05 -21.06 -7.18
N ILE A 28 -41.26 -20.40 -6.31
CA ILE A 28 -40.73 -19.04 -6.55
C ILE A 28 -39.76 -19.04 -7.73
N VAL A 29 -38.88 -20.04 -7.80
CA VAL A 29 -37.90 -20.16 -8.88
C VAL A 29 -38.57 -20.42 -10.23
N GLU A 30 -39.61 -21.25 -10.27
CA GLU A 30 -40.38 -21.48 -11.51
C GLU A 30 -41.10 -20.21 -11.98
N ALA A 31 -41.61 -19.38 -11.06
CA ALA A 31 -42.16 -18.07 -11.40
C ALA A 31 -41.10 -17.15 -12.03
N TRP A 32 -39.87 -17.13 -11.49
CA TRP A 32 -38.77 -16.35 -12.07
C TRP A 32 -38.33 -16.84 -13.44
N LYS A 33 -38.37 -18.16 -13.69
CA LYS A 33 -38.11 -18.72 -15.02
C LYS A 33 -39.20 -18.32 -16.01
N ALA A 34 -40.47 -18.35 -15.60
CA ALA A 34 -41.59 -17.90 -16.42
C ALA A 34 -41.54 -16.40 -16.73
N GLU A 35 -41.15 -15.56 -15.75
CA GLU A 35 -40.93 -14.12 -15.91
C GLU A 35 -39.63 -13.78 -16.70
N GLN A 36 -38.80 -14.79 -17.00
CA GLN A 36 -37.48 -14.65 -17.62
C GLN A 36 -36.55 -13.70 -16.84
N VAL A 37 -36.60 -13.76 -15.51
CA VAL A 37 -35.71 -13.00 -14.61
C VAL A 37 -34.71 -13.90 -13.87
N TYR A 38 -34.87 -15.22 -13.97
CA TYR A 38 -33.98 -16.20 -13.36
C TYR A 38 -32.57 -16.12 -13.98
N PRO A 39 -31.49 -16.03 -13.19
CA PRO A 39 -30.19 -15.62 -13.69
C PRO A 39 -29.34 -16.76 -14.26
N PHE A 40 -29.82 -18.01 -14.27
CA PHE A 40 -29.16 -19.16 -14.91
C PHE A 40 -29.98 -19.63 -16.14
N PRO A 41 -29.61 -19.20 -17.36
CA PRO A 41 -30.36 -19.53 -18.56
C PRO A 41 -30.12 -20.95 -19.07
N ASP A 42 -28.93 -21.50 -18.86
CA ASP A 42 -28.50 -22.79 -19.41
C ASP A 42 -28.64 -23.93 -18.38
N ALA A 43 -28.50 -25.19 -18.81
CA ALA A 43 -28.37 -26.33 -17.90
C ALA A 43 -27.01 -26.29 -17.16
N PRO A 44 -26.89 -26.83 -15.93
CA PRO A 44 -25.61 -26.85 -15.22
C PRO A 44 -24.58 -27.70 -15.97
N GLY A 45 -23.40 -27.15 -16.22
CA GLY A 45 -22.32 -27.81 -16.94
C GLY A 45 -21.49 -28.76 -16.07
N ASN A 46 -21.52 -28.61 -14.74
CA ASN A 46 -20.79 -29.48 -13.80
C ASN A 46 -21.45 -29.54 -12.40
N ALA A 47 -20.94 -30.41 -11.53
CA ALA A 47 -21.46 -30.61 -10.17
C ALA A 47 -21.29 -29.40 -9.24
N VAL A 48 -20.25 -28.57 -9.45
CA VAL A 48 -20.02 -27.34 -8.67
C VAL A 48 -21.09 -26.30 -9.01
N GLU A 49 -21.34 -26.08 -10.30
CA GLU A 49 -22.38 -25.18 -10.78
C GLU A 49 -23.78 -25.61 -10.31
N GLN A 50 -24.02 -26.93 -10.22
CA GLN A 50 -25.26 -27.47 -9.65
C GLN A 50 -25.43 -27.09 -8.17
N ILE A 51 -24.35 -27.11 -7.38
CA ILE A 51 -24.36 -26.70 -5.97
C ILE A 51 -24.55 -25.19 -5.86
N GLU A 52 -23.84 -24.39 -6.65
CA GLU A 52 -23.98 -22.92 -6.67
C GLU A 52 -25.41 -22.48 -6.98
N ARG A 53 -26.06 -23.13 -7.96
CA ARG A 53 -27.47 -22.92 -8.30
C ARG A 53 -28.41 -23.28 -7.16
N GLN A 54 -28.19 -24.40 -6.48
CA GLN A 54 -29.00 -24.79 -5.32
C GLN A 54 -28.89 -23.80 -4.17
N VAL A 55 -27.66 -23.36 -3.86
CA VAL A 55 -27.42 -22.34 -2.83
C VAL A 55 -28.09 -21.03 -3.22
N PHE A 56 -27.97 -20.62 -4.49
CA PHE A 56 -28.67 -19.45 -5.01
C PHE A 56 -30.18 -19.56 -4.84
N GLU A 57 -30.81 -20.65 -5.28
CA GLU A 57 -32.25 -20.81 -5.23
C GLU A 57 -32.79 -20.71 -3.79
N ILE A 58 -32.09 -21.32 -2.84
CA ILE A 58 -32.45 -21.29 -1.42
C ILE A 58 -32.32 -19.86 -0.86
N VAL A 59 -31.18 -19.21 -1.08
CA VAL A 59 -30.89 -17.87 -0.54
C VAL A 59 -31.79 -16.82 -1.20
N ALA A 60 -31.95 -16.86 -2.52
CA ALA A 60 -32.81 -15.95 -3.27
C ALA A 60 -34.26 -16.09 -2.85
N ALA A 61 -34.79 -17.32 -2.75
CA ALA A 61 -36.16 -17.56 -2.31
C ALA A 61 -36.37 -17.15 -0.85
N HIS A 62 -35.34 -17.24 -0.01
CA HIS A 62 -35.40 -16.71 1.34
C HIS A 62 -35.46 -15.17 1.34
N ILE A 63 -34.59 -14.49 0.60
CA ILE A 63 -34.56 -13.02 0.51
C ILE A 63 -35.88 -12.48 -0.05
N ALA A 64 -36.38 -13.05 -1.15
CA ALA A 64 -37.62 -12.61 -1.80
C ALA A 64 -38.84 -12.66 -0.86
N ARG A 65 -38.88 -13.66 0.04
CA ARG A 65 -39.96 -13.80 1.04
C ARG A 65 -39.90 -12.77 2.16
N HIS A 66 -38.70 -12.33 2.53
CA HIS A 66 -38.49 -11.46 3.69
C HIS A 66 -38.26 -10.01 3.31
N LEU A 67 -38.05 -9.72 2.01
CA LEU A 67 -37.89 -8.37 1.50
C LEU A 67 -39.26 -7.79 1.08
N PRO A 68 -39.81 -6.81 1.81
CA PRO A 68 -41.11 -6.24 1.48
C PRO A 68 -41.08 -5.60 0.07
N GLY A 69 -42.06 -5.95 -0.76
CA GLY A 69 -42.21 -5.37 -2.09
C GLY A 69 -41.28 -5.93 -3.16
N PHE A 70 -40.53 -7.01 -2.90
CA PHE A 70 -39.70 -7.66 -3.92
C PHE A 70 -40.50 -8.10 -5.16
N ASP A 71 -41.71 -8.62 -4.95
CA ASP A 71 -42.61 -8.99 -6.05
C ASP A 71 -43.16 -7.79 -6.82
N ALA A 72 -43.20 -6.60 -6.19
CA ALA A 72 -43.65 -5.35 -6.79
C ALA A 72 -42.54 -4.62 -7.58
N ILE A 73 -41.30 -5.13 -7.56
CA ILE A 73 -40.20 -4.60 -8.34
C ILE A 73 -40.44 -4.89 -9.82
N GLN A 74 -40.23 -3.90 -10.68
CA GLN A 74 -40.33 -4.07 -12.13
C GLN A 74 -39.35 -5.13 -12.63
N ARG A 75 -39.73 -5.84 -13.69
CA ARG A 75 -39.00 -7.01 -14.25
C ARG A 75 -37.50 -6.80 -14.37
N ASP A 76 -37.06 -5.67 -14.92
CA ASP A 76 -35.63 -5.38 -15.14
C ASP A 76 -34.87 -5.18 -13.82
N GLY A 77 -35.50 -4.55 -12.82
CA GLY A 77 -34.95 -4.40 -11.47
C GLY A 77 -34.85 -5.74 -10.74
N LYS A 78 -35.87 -6.59 -10.86
CA LYS A 78 -35.89 -7.95 -10.29
C LYS A 78 -34.78 -8.81 -10.92
N ALA A 79 -34.63 -8.78 -12.25
CA ALA A 79 -33.55 -9.46 -12.96
C ALA A 79 -32.16 -8.94 -12.57
N PHE A 80 -31.99 -7.63 -12.37
CA PHE A 80 -30.75 -7.05 -11.90
C PHE A 80 -30.37 -7.54 -10.49
N GLN A 81 -31.31 -7.52 -9.54
CA GLN A 81 -31.08 -8.00 -8.17
C GLN A 81 -30.74 -9.49 -8.11
N LEU A 82 -31.45 -10.33 -8.88
CA LEU A 82 -31.16 -11.75 -8.97
C LEU A 82 -29.77 -12.02 -9.60
N ARG A 83 -29.34 -11.23 -10.59
CA ARG A 83 -27.98 -11.32 -11.15
C ARG A 83 -26.90 -10.90 -10.14
N LEU A 84 -27.14 -9.85 -9.36
CA LEU A 84 -26.23 -9.45 -8.27
C LEU A 84 -26.09 -10.56 -7.24
N LEU A 85 -27.19 -11.19 -6.85
CA LEU A 85 -27.19 -12.30 -5.90
C LEU A 85 -26.55 -13.57 -6.49
N ARG A 86 -26.68 -13.81 -7.80
CA ARG A 86 -25.94 -14.88 -8.48
C ARG A 86 -24.43 -14.61 -8.42
N GLN A 87 -24.01 -13.40 -8.80
CA GLN A 87 -22.61 -12.98 -8.75
C GLN A 87 -22.05 -13.10 -7.32
N ALA A 88 -22.86 -12.80 -6.30
CA ALA A 88 -22.51 -12.97 -4.89
C ALA A 88 -22.03 -14.36 -4.53
N ILE A 89 -22.72 -15.37 -5.06
CA ILE A 89 -22.52 -16.76 -4.72
C ILE A 89 -21.37 -17.35 -5.54
N GLU A 90 -21.21 -16.92 -6.80
CA GLU A 90 -20.15 -17.39 -7.71
C GLU A 90 -18.76 -16.79 -7.40
N THR A 91 -18.67 -15.52 -6.96
CA THR A 91 -17.37 -14.79 -6.95
C THR A 91 -16.62 -14.81 -5.61
N SER A 92 -17.06 -15.63 -4.65
CA SER A 92 -16.65 -15.66 -3.23
C SER A 92 -17.63 -14.92 -2.30
N PRO A 93 -18.49 -15.65 -1.55
CA PRO A 93 -19.55 -15.05 -0.73
C PRO A 93 -19.01 -14.18 0.40
N GLU A 94 -17.82 -14.44 0.95
CA GLU A 94 -17.25 -13.67 2.06
C GLU A 94 -16.96 -12.22 1.68
N SER A 95 -16.38 -12.00 0.49
CA SER A 95 -16.01 -10.65 0.03
C SER A 95 -17.24 -9.81 -0.30
N LEU A 96 -18.26 -10.39 -0.94
CA LEU A 96 -19.49 -9.65 -1.19
C LEU A 96 -20.31 -9.47 0.09
N GLN A 97 -20.37 -10.47 0.97
CA GLN A 97 -21.02 -10.34 2.28
C GLN A 97 -20.42 -9.16 3.05
N LEU A 98 -19.09 -9.03 3.09
CA LEU A 98 -18.43 -7.89 3.70
C LEU A 98 -18.86 -6.56 3.06
N ILE A 99 -18.82 -6.46 1.72
CA ILE A 99 -19.18 -5.22 1.00
C ILE A 99 -20.64 -4.83 1.28
N LEU A 100 -21.55 -5.79 1.25
CA LEU A 100 -22.98 -5.55 1.49
C LEU A 100 -23.27 -5.20 2.95
N ASP A 101 -22.65 -5.90 3.90
CA ASP A 101 -22.79 -5.65 5.34
C ASP A 101 -22.28 -4.24 5.69
N GLU A 102 -21.11 -3.85 5.18
CA GLU A 102 -20.59 -2.49 5.33
C GLU A 102 -21.53 -1.45 4.72
N ALA A 103 -21.99 -1.65 3.48
CA ALA A 103 -22.91 -0.72 2.82
C ALA A 103 -24.27 -0.58 3.54
N LEU A 104 -24.79 -1.67 4.12
CA LEU A 104 -26.05 -1.67 4.86
C LEU A 104 -25.94 -0.99 6.22
N ARG A 105 -24.77 -1.10 6.88
CA ARG A 105 -24.48 -0.47 8.19
C ARG A 105 -24.22 1.03 8.10
N LEU A 106 -23.91 1.56 6.91
CA LEU A 106 -23.71 2.99 6.71
C LEU A 106 -24.97 3.79 7.15
N PRO A 107 -24.80 4.86 7.96
CA PRO A 107 -25.84 5.83 8.25
C PRO A 107 -26.47 6.39 6.97
N PRO A 108 -27.76 6.80 6.99
CA PRO A 108 -28.45 7.31 5.80
C PRO A 108 -27.69 8.39 5.03
N GLN A 109 -27.11 9.37 5.76
CA GLN A 109 -26.31 10.42 5.17
C GLN A 109 -25.06 9.90 4.42
N GLN A 110 -24.33 8.94 5.00
CA GLN A 110 -23.14 8.36 4.37
C GLN A 110 -23.50 7.48 3.16
N ARG A 111 -24.68 6.84 3.17
CA ARG A 111 -25.19 6.12 1.99
C ARG A 111 -25.50 7.07 0.83
N ASP A 112 -26.07 8.24 1.12
CA ASP A 112 -26.34 9.26 0.10
C ASP A 112 -25.03 9.83 -0.46
N GLU A 113 -24.03 10.07 0.40
CA GLU A 113 -22.68 10.47 -0.01
C GLU A 113 -22.00 9.41 -0.89
N LEU A 114 -22.07 8.13 -0.50
CA LEU A 114 -21.55 7.01 -1.30
C LEU A 114 -22.25 6.92 -2.66
N ALA A 115 -23.58 7.06 -2.69
CA ALA A 115 -24.35 7.05 -3.92
C ALA A 115 -23.97 8.22 -4.84
N GLN A 116 -23.73 9.40 -4.27
CA GLN A 116 -23.28 10.56 -5.04
C GLN A 116 -21.86 10.38 -5.59
N LEU A 117 -20.92 9.88 -4.77
CA LEU A 117 -19.56 9.55 -5.22
C LEU A 117 -19.55 8.56 -6.39
N LEU A 118 -20.42 7.55 -6.36
CA LEU A 118 -20.56 6.54 -7.43
C LEU A 118 -21.21 7.08 -8.71
N ARG A 119 -21.95 8.21 -8.65
CA ARG A 119 -22.45 8.91 -9.84
C ARG A 119 -21.36 9.77 -10.49
N ASP A 120 -20.53 10.39 -9.66
CA ASP A 120 -19.52 11.36 -10.11
C ASP A 120 -18.20 10.69 -10.50
N THR A 121 -17.94 9.47 -10.02
CA THR A 121 -16.72 8.71 -10.34
C THR A 121 -16.93 7.20 -10.29
N SER A 122 -16.01 6.44 -10.88
CA SER A 122 -16.10 4.97 -10.87
C SER A 122 -15.63 4.38 -9.54
N LEU A 123 -16.27 3.29 -9.08
CA LEU A 123 -15.82 2.55 -7.89
C LEU A 123 -14.35 2.12 -8.00
N SER A 124 -13.89 1.73 -9.18
CA SER A 124 -12.49 1.39 -9.45
C SER A 124 -11.55 2.57 -9.22
N SER A 125 -11.95 3.80 -9.57
CA SER A 125 -11.18 5.02 -9.31
C SER A 125 -11.12 5.35 -7.82
N ILE A 126 -12.24 5.18 -7.09
CA ILE A 126 -12.29 5.37 -5.63
C ILE A 126 -11.33 4.38 -4.94
N ILE A 127 -11.46 3.08 -5.27
CA ILE A 127 -10.60 2.03 -4.73
C ILE A 127 -9.13 2.32 -5.07
N GLY A 128 -8.84 2.71 -6.31
CA GLY A 128 -7.50 3.06 -6.76
C GLY A 128 -6.88 4.20 -5.95
N GLY A 129 -7.63 5.27 -5.70
CA GLY A 129 -7.19 6.41 -4.89
C GLY A 129 -6.90 6.02 -3.44
N THR A 130 -7.85 5.34 -2.79
CA THR A 130 -7.69 4.87 -1.40
C THR A 130 -6.52 3.89 -1.26
N ARG A 131 -6.36 2.98 -2.22
CA ARG A 131 -5.26 2.02 -2.25
C ARG A 131 -3.92 2.71 -2.41
N LEU A 132 -3.80 3.69 -3.33
CA LEU A 132 -2.58 4.46 -3.54
C LEU A 132 -2.11 5.14 -2.25
N VAL A 133 -3.02 5.83 -1.56
CA VAL A 133 -2.72 6.49 -0.28
C VAL A 133 -2.28 5.45 0.77
N SER A 134 -3.00 4.36 0.91
CA SER A 134 -2.70 3.29 1.88
C SER A 134 -1.34 2.64 1.64
N GLU A 135 -1.01 2.34 0.38
CA GLU A 135 0.29 1.75 0.00
C GLU A 135 1.44 2.70 0.30
N ARG A 136 1.29 4.00 0.04
CA ARG A 136 2.29 5.02 0.35
C ARG A 136 2.53 5.18 1.85
N LEU A 137 1.49 5.10 2.66
CA LEU A 137 1.63 5.15 4.12
C LEU A 137 2.36 3.93 4.69
N ARG A 138 2.02 2.72 4.19
CA ARG A 138 2.76 1.49 4.50
C ARG A 138 4.21 1.61 4.05
N PHE A 139 4.45 2.21 2.90
CA PHE A 139 5.80 2.48 2.42
C PHE A 139 6.57 3.38 3.40
N LEU A 140 6.00 4.52 3.84
CA LEU A 140 6.65 5.41 4.81
C LEU A 140 6.98 4.69 6.12
N ALA A 141 6.01 3.94 6.67
CA ALA A 141 6.20 3.19 7.90
C ALA A 141 7.28 2.11 7.75
N GLY A 142 7.33 1.41 6.63
CA GLY A 142 8.38 0.45 6.35
C GLY A 142 9.75 1.11 6.11
N LEU A 143 9.79 2.27 5.44
CA LEU A 143 11.03 2.99 5.17
C LEU A 143 11.63 3.52 6.48
N GLU A 144 10.80 4.02 7.39
CA GLU A 144 11.18 4.42 8.74
C GLU A 144 11.87 3.26 9.48
N VAL A 145 11.28 2.06 9.46
CA VAL A 145 11.90 0.85 10.03
C VAL A 145 13.25 0.55 9.37
N LEU A 146 13.33 0.58 8.04
CA LEU A 146 14.59 0.28 7.33
C LEU A 146 15.72 1.26 7.66
N LEU A 147 15.40 2.53 7.89
CA LEU A 147 16.37 3.60 8.10
C LEU A 147 16.77 3.75 9.57
N PHE A 148 15.86 3.50 10.51
CA PHE A 148 16.09 3.80 11.92
C PHE A 148 16.24 2.58 12.83
N ASP A 149 15.74 1.39 12.46
CA ASP A 149 15.91 0.20 13.29
C ASP A 149 17.37 -0.31 13.20
N PRO A 150 18.03 -0.66 14.32
CA PRO A 150 19.47 -0.91 14.36
C PRO A 150 19.95 -2.00 13.38
N GLU A 151 19.18 -3.08 13.24
CA GLU A 151 19.57 -4.23 12.44
C GLU A 151 19.39 -3.99 10.92
N PRO A 152 18.21 -3.56 10.42
CA PRO A 152 18.05 -3.12 9.03
C PRO A 152 19.02 -2.00 8.63
N LYS A 153 19.15 -0.95 9.47
CA LYS A 153 19.99 0.21 9.20
C LYS A 153 21.45 -0.17 8.93
N ARG A 154 22.00 -1.09 9.71
CA ARG A 154 23.40 -1.56 9.55
C ARG A 154 23.62 -2.30 8.22
N ARG A 155 22.59 -2.96 7.69
CA ARG A 155 22.68 -3.78 6.47
C ARG A 155 22.28 -3.02 5.21
N LEU A 156 21.55 -1.90 5.36
CA LEU A 156 21.05 -1.12 4.24
C LEU A 156 22.19 -0.44 3.48
N ARG A 157 22.37 -0.86 2.22
CA ARG A 157 23.35 -0.29 1.29
C ARG A 157 22.72 0.85 0.50
N GLU A 158 23.45 1.95 0.40
CA GLU A 158 23.03 3.15 -0.32
C GLU A 158 22.63 2.85 -1.77
N ARG A 159 23.59 2.47 -2.62
CA ARG A 159 23.35 2.32 -4.05
C ARG A 159 22.51 1.09 -4.37
N THR A 160 22.92 -0.08 -3.91
CA THR A 160 22.27 -1.34 -4.33
C THR A 160 20.84 -1.50 -3.80
N GLN A 161 20.45 -0.76 -2.77
CA GLN A 161 19.15 -0.93 -2.09
C GLN A 161 18.41 0.39 -1.93
N LEU A 162 18.93 1.32 -1.12
CA LEU A 162 18.22 2.56 -0.79
C LEU A 162 17.87 3.36 -2.06
N HIS A 163 18.84 3.58 -2.95
CA HIS A 163 18.58 4.32 -4.20
C HIS A 163 17.52 3.62 -5.06
N ARG A 164 17.57 2.29 -5.19
CA ARG A 164 16.60 1.53 -6.00
C ARG A 164 15.19 1.67 -5.45
N ILE A 165 15.03 1.56 -4.14
CA ILE A 165 13.74 1.72 -3.46
C ILE A 165 13.20 3.14 -3.66
N ILE A 166 14.04 4.16 -3.51
CA ILE A 166 13.61 5.56 -3.64
C ILE A 166 13.37 5.94 -5.12
N ALA A 167 14.08 5.35 -6.07
CA ALA A 167 13.85 5.52 -7.51
C ALA A 167 12.43 5.13 -7.94
N GLU A 168 11.87 4.10 -7.33
CA GLU A 168 10.49 3.67 -7.59
C GLU A 168 9.45 4.54 -6.84
N ASN A 169 9.89 5.44 -5.96
CA ASN A 169 9.04 6.20 -5.04
C ASN A 169 9.32 7.71 -5.05
N CYS A 170 9.54 8.28 -6.23
CA CYS A 170 9.84 9.70 -6.39
C CYS A 170 8.77 10.66 -5.87
N TRP A 171 7.54 10.18 -5.64
CA TRP A 171 6.48 10.94 -4.94
C TRP A 171 6.93 11.44 -3.56
N LEU A 172 7.92 10.79 -2.92
CA LEU A 172 8.51 11.23 -1.65
C LEU A 172 9.03 12.67 -1.71
N PHE A 173 9.37 13.17 -2.88
CA PHE A 173 9.87 14.53 -3.04
C PHE A 173 8.80 15.53 -3.50
N GLY A 174 7.60 15.05 -3.85
CA GLY A 174 6.53 15.79 -4.51
C GLY A 174 5.71 14.87 -5.43
N GLU A 175 4.38 14.94 -5.37
CA GLU A 175 3.48 14.13 -6.23
C GLU A 175 3.73 14.37 -7.70
N GLU A 176 4.13 15.59 -8.03
CA GLU A 176 4.51 15.98 -9.35
C GLU A 176 5.65 15.10 -9.89
N TYR A 177 6.61 14.69 -9.06
CA TYR A 177 7.74 13.87 -9.48
C TYR A 177 7.42 12.39 -9.69
N SER A 178 6.18 11.94 -9.43
CA SER A 178 5.75 10.59 -9.84
C SER A 178 5.46 10.44 -11.33
N LEU A 179 5.29 11.56 -12.05
CA LEU A 179 4.90 11.59 -13.46
C LEU A 179 6.08 11.91 -14.41
N SER A 180 7.31 11.76 -13.94
CA SER A 180 8.51 12.12 -14.71
C SER A 180 8.72 11.18 -15.88
N VAL A 181 8.81 11.76 -17.08
CA VAL A 181 9.33 11.14 -18.30
C VAL A 181 10.80 11.54 -18.41
N ASP A 182 11.67 10.61 -18.79
CA ASP A 182 13.11 10.83 -18.97
C ASP A 182 13.40 12.08 -19.84
N ASP A 183 14.09 13.07 -19.27
CA ASP A 183 14.57 14.24 -20.01
C ASP A 183 15.97 13.96 -20.57
N ARG A 184 16.01 13.60 -21.86
CA ARG A 184 17.26 13.29 -22.58
C ARG A 184 18.27 14.43 -22.57
N SER A 185 17.81 15.69 -22.53
CA SER A 185 18.70 16.87 -22.52
C SER A 185 19.44 16.98 -21.20
N LEU A 186 18.74 16.64 -20.12
CA LEU A 186 19.24 16.65 -18.77
C LEU A 186 20.20 15.49 -18.50
N SER A 187 19.88 14.27 -18.93
CA SER A 187 20.80 13.12 -18.88
C SER A 187 22.13 13.40 -19.60
N ALA A 188 22.09 14.14 -20.71
CA ALA A 188 23.29 14.53 -21.43
C ALA A 188 24.11 15.62 -20.72
N VAL A 189 23.49 16.47 -19.88
CA VAL A 189 24.19 17.44 -19.04
C VAL A 189 24.81 16.77 -17.83
N LEU A 190 24.06 15.87 -17.18
CA LEU A 190 24.58 15.00 -16.12
C LEU A 190 25.88 14.30 -16.55
N ALA A 191 25.91 13.80 -17.78
CA ALA A 191 27.07 13.10 -18.35
C ALA A 191 28.29 13.97 -18.53
N GLU A 192 28.08 15.22 -18.90
CA GLU A 192 29.17 16.17 -19.10
C GLU A 192 29.78 16.63 -17.77
N HIS A 193 28.96 16.79 -16.73
CA HIS A 193 29.39 17.31 -15.42
C HIS A 193 29.69 16.22 -14.38
N ARG A 194 29.72 14.94 -14.80
CA ARG A 194 30.00 13.75 -13.96
C ARG A 194 31.24 13.84 -13.07
N LYS A 195 32.25 14.62 -13.48
CA LYS A 195 33.54 14.77 -12.79
C LYS A 195 33.45 15.43 -11.41
N TRP A 196 32.33 16.09 -11.13
CA TRP A 196 32.06 16.75 -9.86
C TRP A 196 31.24 15.88 -8.90
N LEU A 197 30.69 14.78 -9.41
CA LEU A 197 30.08 13.72 -8.63
C LEU A 197 31.14 12.64 -8.34
N ALA A 198 30.95 11.85 -7.28
CA ALA A 198 31.92 10.82 -6.90
C ALA A 198 32.23 9.89 -8.09
N SER A 199 33.49 9.48 -8.25
CA SER A 199 34.15 8.97 -9.47
C SER A 199 33.55 7.74 -10.17
N ASP A 200 32.46 7.16 -9.67
CA ASP A 200 31.86 5.91 -10.16
C ASP A 200 30.43 6.12 -10.70
N LEU A 201 30.18 7.24 -11.38
CA LEU A 201 28.88 7.53 -12.00
C LEU A 201 28.67 6.72 -13.29
N VAL A 202 27.63 5.90 -13.33
CA VAL A 202 27.13 5.29 -14.57
C VAL A 202 25.79 5.94 -14.89
N ILE A 203 25.69 6.53 -16.08
CA ILE A 203 24.53 7.33 -16.49
C ILE A 203 23.62 6.49 -17.34
N ASP A 204 22.34 6.47 -16.99
CA ASP A 204 21.35 5.78 -17.80
C ASP A 204 20.99 6.61 -19.05
N VAL A 205 21.01 5.89 -20.16
CA VAL A 205 20.33 6.21 -21.42
C VAL A 205 18.95 5.53 -21.33
N PRO A 206 17.86 6.11 -21.86
CA PRO A 206 16.50 5.62 -21.61
C PRO A 206 16.35 4.14 -21.96
N VAL A 207 16.00 3.31 -20.97
CA VAL A 207 15.71 1.88 -21.21
C VAL A 207 14.22 1.72 -21.42
N THR A 208 13.81 1.59 -22.67
CA THR A 208 12.60 0.84 -23.00
C THR A 208 12.79 -0.61 -22.53
N HIS A 209 11.98 -1.04 -21.57
CA HIS A 209 11.76 -2.43 -21.15
C HIS A 209 12.76 -3.13 -20.22
N VAL A 210 12.20 -3.58 -19.09
CA VAL A 210 12.42 -4.82 -18.33
C VAL A 210 13.61 -5.69 -18.76
N SER A 211 14.82 -5.34 -18.35
CA SER A 211 15.95 -6.27 -18.33
C SER A 211 17.07 -5.75 -17.44
N HIS A 212 17.70 -6.68 -16.75
CA HIS A 212 18.56 -6.49 -15.59
C HIS A 212 19.89 -5.79 -15.93
N THR A 213 20.41 -5.07 -14.92
CA THR A 213 21.80 -4.59 -14.77
C THR A 213 22.19 -3.35 -15.58
N ARG A 214 22.01 -2.15 -15.01
CA ARG A 214 22.66 -0.88 -15.42
C ARG A 214 22.64 0.14 -14.26
N GLY A 215 23.74 0.89 -14.13
CA GLY A 215 24.13 1.63 -12.93
C GLY A 215 23.27 2.86 -12.64
N ILE A 216 23.25 3.24 -11.36
CA ILE A 216 22.25 4.12 -10.77
C ILE A 216 22.72 5.57 -10.88
N VAL A 217 21.90 6.40 -11.52
CA VAL A 217 22.00 7.86 -11.45
C VAL A 217 21.38 8.31 -10.13
N ASP A 218 22.10 9.11 -9.35
CA ASP A 218 21.58 9.83 -8.18
C ASP A 218 20.29 10.54 -8.60
N LEU A 219 19.21 10.30 -7.86
CA LEU A 219 17.84 10.48 -8.33
C LEU A 219 17.62 11.88 -8.88
N MET A 220 17.61 11.97 -10.21
CA MET A 220 17.36 13.20 -10.93
C MET A 220 15.94 13.18 -11.46
N LEU A 221 15.13 14.11 -10.98
CA LEU A 221 13.74 14.27 -11.34
C LEU A 221 13.56 15.58 -12.06
N SER A 222 13.31 15.52 -13.36
CA SER A 222 12.85 16.66 -14.15
C SER A 222 11.34 16.64 -14.20
N LYS A 223 10.69 17.76 -13.86
CA LYS A 223 9.32 17.98 -14.30
C LYS A 223 9.09 19.42 -14.74
N ALA A 224 8.55 19.56 -15.95
CA ALA A 224 7.89 20.77 -16.36
C ALA A 224 6.56 20.89 -15.60
N THR A 225 6.53 21.71 -14.54
CA THR A 225 5.26 22.19 -14.00
C THR A 225 4.84 23.38 -14.86
N ARG A 226 3.64 23.31 -15.44
CA ARG A 226 2.93 24.53 -15.84
C ARG A 226 2.13 24.94 -14.60
N PRO A 227 2.51 25.99 -13.85
CA PRO A 227 1.50 26.74 -13.12
C PRO A 227 0.46 27.22 -14.14
N HIS A 228 -0.61 27.88 -13.74
CA HIS A 228 -1.45 28.64 -14.67
C HIS A 228 -0.71 29.82 -15.36
N ARG A 229 0.62 29.73 -15.55
CA ARG A 229 1.51 30.64 -16.28
C ARG A 229 2.43 29.82 -17.19
N ALA A 230 2.58 30.27 -18.43
CA ALA A 230 3.42 29.62 -19.45
C ALA A 230 4.91 29.58 -19.05
N ASN A 231 5.60 28.50 -19.45
CA ASN A 231 7.06 28.39 -19.66
C ASN A 231 8.01 28.28 -18.44
N GLY A 232 7.66 27.55 -17.37
CA GLY A 232 8.63 27.17 -16.31
C GLY A 232 9.01 25.69 -16.37
N LEU A 233 10.30 25.37 -16.27
CA LEU A 233 10.81 24.00 -16.08
C LEU A 233 11.41 23.89 -14.67
N SER A 234 11.13 22.82 -13.92
CA SER A 234 11.74 22.59 -12.62
C SER A 234 12.50 21.27 -12.61
N HIS A 235 13.74 21.29 -12.13
CA HIS A 235 14.56 20.11 -11.93
C HIS A 235 14.90 19.94 -10.46
N LEU A 236 14.73 18.72 -9.97
CA LEU A 236 15.15 18.28 -8.66
C LEU A 236 16.29 17.25 -8.83
N ILE A 237 17.42 17.51 -8.19
CA ILE A 237 18.56 16.62 -8.07
C ILE A 237 18.65 16.20 -6.61
N VAL A 238 18.65 14.89 -6.36
CA VAL A 238 18.78 14.34 -5.01
C VAL A 238 20.02 13.47 -4.92
N GLU A 239 20.96 13.89 -4.07
CA GLU A 239 22.06 13.07 -3.57
C GLU A 239 21.60 12.36 -2.30
N LEU A 240 21.58 11.03 -2.29
CA LEU A 240 21.26 10.26 -1.10
C LEU A 240 22.55 9.77 -0.44
N LYS A 241 22.56 9.72 0.90
CA LYS A 241 23.63 9.12 1.69
C LYS A 241 23.11 7.93 2.47
N ALA A 242 23.95 6.91 2.60
CA ALA A 242 23.69 5.78 3.48
C ALA A 242 23.32 6.27 4.89
N PRO A 243 22.44 5.56 5.63
CA PRO A 243 22.03 6.01 6.97
C PRO A 243 23.16 6.14 7.99
N GLY A 244 24.30 5.48 7.76
CA GLY A 244 25.49 5.59 8.60
C GLY A 244 26.39 6.80 8.30
N VAL A 245 26.11 7.55 7.24
CA VAL A 245 26.94 8.68 6.78
C VAL A 245 26.25 9.98 7.15
N LYS A 246 26.92 10.81 7.96
CA LYS A 246 26.43 12.15 8.31
C LYS A 246 26.72 13.12 7.18
N ILE A 247 25.80 14.03 6.89
CA ILE A 247 26.00 15.07 5.89
C ILE A 247 26.92 16.14 6.49
N GLY A 248 28.14 16.28 5.96
CA GLY A 248 29.15 17.21 6.41
C GLY A 248 29.61 18.20 5.34
N ALA A 249 30.80 18.75 5.53
CA ALA A 249 31.36 19.77 4.64
C ALA A 249 31.66 19.22 3.24
N ASP A 250 32.12 17.98 3.14
CA ASP A 250 32.49 17.35 1.88
C ASP A 250 31.26 17.14 1.00
N GLU A 251 30.17 16.62 1.55
CA GLU A 251 28.91 16.39 0.83
C GLU A 251 28.26 17.71 0.37
N ILE A 252 28.30 18.74 1.22
CA ILE A 252 27.77 20.06 0.88
C ILE A 252 28.63 20.71 -0.23
N THR A 253 29.94 20.64 -0.11
CA THR A 253 30.86 21.20 -1.10
C THR A 253 30.67 20.50 -2.45
N GLN A 254 30.49 19.17 -2.43
CA GLN A 254 30.22 18.36 -3.60
C GLN A 254 28.92 18.80 -4.31
N ILE A 255 27.80 18.87 -3.59
CA ILE A 255 26.51 19.25 -4.19
C ILE A 255 26.53 20.70 -4.70
N GLN A 256 27.25 21.61 -4.02
CA GLN A 256 27.40 23.00 -4.46
C GLN A 256 28.23 23.11 -5.73
N ALA A 257 29.40 22.45 -5.76
CA ALA A 257 30.25 22.42 -6.96
C ALA A 257 29.46 21.86 -8.14
N TYR A 258 28.68 20.81 -7.88
CA TYR A 258 27.83 20.19 -8.88
C TYR A 258 26.73 21.14 -9.38
N ALA A 259 25.97 21.75 -8.47
CA ALA A 259 24.92 22.71 -8.79
C ALA A 259 25.44 23.88 -9.62
N PHE A 260 26.57 24.47 -9.22
CA PHE A 260 27.18 25.58 -9.96
C PHE A 260 27.72 25.15 -11.33
N SER A 261 28.14 23.91 -11.51
CA SER A 261 28.54 23.37 -12.81
C SER A 261 27.35 23.25 -13.76
N VAL A 262 26.26 22.66 -13.28
CA VAL A 262 25.02 22.48 -14.06
C VAL A 262 24.40 23.83 -14.44
N MET A 263 24.38 24.80 -13.52
CA MET A 263 23.86 26.14 -13.80
C MET A 263 24.65 26.90 -14.88
N ARG A 264 25.92 26.55 -15.10
CA ARG A 264 26.77 27.18 -16.13
C ARG A 264 26.62 26.51 -17.49
N ASP A 265 25.86 25.43 -17.59
CA ASP A 265 25.67 24.72 -18.85
C ASP A 265 24.87 25.57 -19.85
N ARG A 266 25.44 25.76 -21.05
CA ARG A 266 24.86 26.62 -22.08
C ARG A 266 23.52 26.09 -22.58
N ARG A 267 23.24 24.79 -22.46
CA ARG A 267 21.98 24.18 -22.93
C ARG A 267 20.74 24.73 -22.19
N PHE A 268 20.92 25.23 -20.96
CA PHE A 268 19.85 25.82 -20.15
C PHE A 268 19.85 27.35 -20.11
N SER A 269 20.78 28.01 -20.82
CA SER A 269 20.96 29.47 -20.77
C SER A 269 19.80 30.29 -21.36
N MET A 270 18.95 29.68 -22.18
CA MET A 270 17.81 30.34 -22.86
C MET A 270 16.44 29.82 -22.42
N VAL A 271 16.38 29.01 -21.34
CA VAL A 271 15.14 28.44 -20.82
C VAL A 271 14.98 28.88 -19.37
N LYS A 272 13.75 29.23 -18.96
CA LYS A 272 13.46 29.50 -17.55
C LYS A 272 13.39 28.17 -16.79
N VAL A 273 14.49 27.84 -16.11
CA VAL A 273 14.65 26.60 -15.36
C VAL A 273 14.93 26.89 -13.88
N ASP A 274 14.09 26.35 -13.01
CA ASP A 274 14.25 26.35 -11.57
C ASP A 274 14.95 25.06 -11.11
N TRP A 275 16.09 25.20 -10.44
CA TRP A 275 16.92 24.09 -10.00
C TRP A 275 16.81 23.89 -8.49
N HIS A 276 16.55 22.65 -8.09
CA HIS A 276 16.51 22.23 -6.70
C HIS A 276 17.54 21.11 -6.52
N PHE A 277 18.54 21.33 -5.68
CA PHE A 277 19.51 20.32 -5.27
C PHE A 277 19.28 19.97 -3.81
N ARG A 278 19.22 18.68 -3.50
CA ARG A 278 19.04 18.19 -2.14
C ARG A 278 20.09 17.13 -1.83
N VAL A 279 20.70 17.23 -0.65
CA VAL A 279 21.44 16.13 -0.05
C VAL A 279 20.60 15.55 1.07
N ILE A 280 20.35 14.26 1.05
CA ILE A 280 19.48 13.57 2.00
C ILE A 280 20.26 12.48 2.72
N GLY A 281 20.20 12.49 4.04
CA GLY A 281 20.89 11.53 4.89
C GLY A 281 20.12 11.33 6.19
N ASP A 282 20.68 10.53 7.09
CA ASP A 282 20.03 10.30 8.38
C ASP A 282 20.26 11.45 9.36
N GLU A 283 21.47 11.99 9.38
CA GLU A 283 21.90 13.01 10.34
C GLU A 283 22.77 14.08 9.67
N LEU A 284 22.63 15.33 10.13
CA LEU A 284 23.48 16.44 9.73
C LEU A 284 24.66 16.56 10.71
N ALA A 285 25.90 16.65 10.20
CA ALA A 285 27.06 17.00 11.02
C ALA A 285 27.00 18.47 11.48
N PRO A 286 27.74 18.86 12.54
CA PRO A 286 27.69 20.23 13.08
C PRO A 286 27.93 21.33 12.03
N TYR A 287 28.81 21.08 11.07
CA TYR A 287 29.04 21.98 9.94
C TYR A 287 27.78 22.23 9.10
N ALA A 288 27.07 21.16 8.73
CA ALA A 288 25.84 21.24 7.94
C ALA A 288 24.71 21.94 8.72
N GLN A 289 24.61 21.69 10.03
CA GLN A 289 23.63 22.35 10.90
C GLN A 289 23.89 23.85 11.00
N ALA A 290 25.15 24.27 11.14
CA ALA A 290 25.52 25.69 11.23
C ALA A 290 25.31 26.44 9.90
N LEU A 291 25.39 25.73 8.78
CA LEU A 291 25.19 26.32 7.44
C LEU A 291 23.71 26.36 7.03
N ALA A 292 22.86 25.51 7.62
CA ALA A 292 21.42 25.55 7.40
C ALA A 292 20.84 26.87 7.91
N GLN A 293 20.19 27.61 7.01
CA GLN A 293 19.62 28.93 7.28
C GLN A 293 18.31 28.83 8.07
N ASP A 294 17.60 27.71 7.93
CA ASP A 294 16.31 27.47 8.55
C ASP A 294 16.04 25.96 8.77
N HIS A 295 14.88 25.66 9.36
CA HIS A 295 14.39 24.31 9.62
C HIS A 295 14.08 23.50 8.35
N THR A 296 14.03 24.14 7.17
CA THR A 296 13.87 23.44 5.89
C THR A 296 15.20 22.86 5.37
N GLY A 297 16.30 23.23 6.03
CA GLY A 297 17.66 22.83 5.68
C GLY A 297 18.21 23.62 4.49
N LEU A 298 17.73 24.85 4.26
CA LEU A 298 18.22 25.69 3.18
C LEU A 298 19.69 26.06 3.38
N ILE A 299 20.55 25.71 2.41
CA ILE A 299 21.97 26.08 2.41
C ILE A 299 22.22 27.29 1.51
N HIS A 300 21.60 27.30 0.33
CA HIS A 300 21.82 28.34 -0.67
C HIS A 300 20.56 28.58 -1.51
N ALA A 301 20.20 29.84 -1.69
CA ALA A 301 19.11 30.25 -2.58
C ALA A 301 19.56 31.39 -3.50
N LYS A 302 19.19 31.28 -4.77
CA LYS A 302 19.22 32.33 -5.80
C LYS A 302 17.90 32.29 -6.58
N ALA A 303 17.70 33.23 -7.51
CA ALA A 303 16.46 33.38 -8.26
C ALA A 303 15.94 32.09 -8.92
N ASN A 304 16.82 31.19 -9.35
CA ASN A 304 16.46 29.93 -10.03
C ASN A 304 17.27 28.72 -9.53
N LEU A 305 17.87 28.82 -8.33
CA LEU A 305 18.64 27.74 -7.71
C LEU A 305 18.32 27.68 -6.22
N THR A 306 18.04 26.47 -5.74
CA THR A 306 17.92 26.15 -4.32
C THR A 306 18.80 24.94 -4.03
N ILE A 307 19.61 25.01 -2.97
CA ILE A 307 20.40 23.90 -2.43
C ILE A 307 19.98 23.68 -0.98
N GLN A 308 19.57 22.47 -0.65
CA GLN A 308 19.09 22.10 0.69
C GLN A 308 19.80 20.83 1.18
N VAL A 309 19.95 20.72 2.50
CA VAL A 309 20.19 19.45 3.19
C VAL A 309 18.90 19.01 3.85
N LYS A 310 18.57 17.72 3.80
CA LYS A 310 17.41 17.18 4.50
C LYS A 310 17.76 15.89 5.22
N THR A 311 17.09 15.64 6.33
CA THR A 311 17.13 14.33 6.99
C THR A 311 16.00 13.44 6.47
N TRP A 312 16.19 12.12 6.55
CA TRP A 312 15.11 11.17 6.29
C TRP A 312 13.91 11.39 7.21
N ALA A 313 14.15 11.79 8.47
CA ALA A 313 13.09 12.14 9.40
C ALA A 313 12.22 13.29 8.86
N GLN A 314 12.84 14.35 8.32
CA GLN A 314 12.10 15.46 7.69
C GLN A 314 11.29 15.00 6.47
N ILE A 315 11.89 14.20 5.58
CA ILE A 315 11.20 13.69 4.39
C ILE A 315 9.99 12.84 4.79
N ILE A 316 10.16 11.93 5.75
CA ILE A 316 9.08 11.05 6.22
C ILE A 316 7.98 11.87 6.89
N ASP A 317 8.33 12.84 7.74
CA ASP A 317 7.36 13.69 8.44
C ASP A 317 6.55 14.56 7.47
N GLU A 318 7.22 15.22 6.50
CA GLU A 318 6.55 16.02 5.47
C GLU A 318 5.56 15.18 4.64
N ASN A 319 5.96 13.96 4.26
CA ASN A 319 5.10 13.05 3.52
C ASN A 319 3.96 12.52 4.39
N ARG A 320 4.24 12.22 5.66
CA ARG A 320 3.22 11.77 6.60
C ARG A 320 2.19 12.88 6.78
N ALA A 321 2.59 14.13 7.05
CA ALA A 321 1.67 15.26 7.16
C ALA A 321 0.80 15.44 5.89
N ARG A 322 1.41 15.34 4.70
CA ARG A 322 0.69 15.42 3.42
C ARG A 322 -0.33 14.30 3.25
N LEU A 323 0.00 13.08 3.66
CA LEU A 323 -0.88 11.91 3.55
C LEU A 323 -1.85 11.78 4.73
N GLN A 324 -1.52 12.35 5.89
CA GLN A 324 -2.30 12.30 7.12
C GLN A 324 -3.65 13.00 6.94
N PHE A 325 -3.69 14.08 6.14
CA PHE A 325 -4.94 14.70 5.74
C PHE A 325 -5.94 13.71 5.11
N PHE A 326 -5.44 12.72 4.35
CA PHE A 326 -6.28 11.65 3.81
C PHE A 326 -6.62 10.61 4.90
N LEU A 327 -5.67 10.26 5.78
CA LEU A 327 -5.90 9.31 6.88
C LEU A 327 -6.94 9.76 7.90
N ASP A 328 -6.96 11.06 8.26
CA ASP A 328 -7.96 11.63 9.17
C ASP A 328 -9.39 11.48 8.62
N LYS A 329 -9.53 11.09 7.35
CA LYS A 329 -10.79 10.74 6.69
C LYS A 329 -11.03 9.23 6.53
N PHE A 330 -10.01 8.38 6.72
CA PHE A 330 -10.07 6.94 6.45
C PHE A 330 -9.92 6.04 7.69
N ASP A 331 -9.73 6.59 8.90
CA ASP A 331 -9.65 5.87 10.19
C ASP A 331 -8.77 4.59 10.15
N SER A 332 -7.72 4.58 9.35
CA SER A 332 -6.89 3.39 9.17
C SER A 332 -5.69 3.42 10.11
N GLN A 333 -5.61 2.46 11.03
CA GLN A 333 -4.41 2.21 11.82
C GLN A 333 -3.37 1.48 10.96
N VAL A 334 -2.25 2.14 10.68
CA VAL A 334 -1.12 1.53 9.95
C VAL A 334 -0.32 0.67 10.93
N ASP A 335 -0.41 -0.65 10.80
CA ASP A 335 0.40 -1.60 11.58
C ASP A 335 1.85 -1.67 11.04
N ARG A 336 2.83 -1.62 11.95
CA ARG A 336 4.26 -1.70 11.63
C ARG A 336 4.65 -3.06 11.04
N ALA A 337 4.13 -4.16 11.58
CA ALA A 337 4.48 -5.50 11.09
C ALA A 337 3.95 -5.71 9.67
N ALA A 338 2.71 -5.32 9.41
CA ALA A 338 2.12 -5.31 8.08
C ALA A 338 2.89 -4.40 7.09
N SER A 339 3.37 -3.24 7.53
CA SER A 339 4.12 -2.28 6.70
C SER A 339 5.49 -2.82 6.28
N LEU A 340 6.20 -3.50 7.19
CA LEU A 340 7.44 -4.19 6.85
C LEU A 340 7.20 -5.38 5.91
N GLY A 341 6.12 -6.14 6.13
CA GLY A 341 5.68 -7.20 5.23
C GLY A 341 5.41 -6.69 3.82
N TYR A 342 4.76 -5.54 3.69
CA TYR A 342 4.52 -4.88 2.40
C TYR A 342 5.84 -4.56 1.67
N LEU A 343 6.82 -3.92 2.32
CA LEU A 343 8.10 -3.62 1.68
C LEU A 343 8.88 -4.87 1.29
N ARG A 344 8.89 -5.89 2.16
CA ARG A 344 9.53 -7.18 1.86
C ARG A 344 8.94 -7.84 0.63
N HIS A 345 7.62 -7.84 0.50
CA HIS A 345 6.96 -8.43 -0.66
C HIS A 345 7.22 -7.60 -1.93
N ARG A 346 7.05 -6.28 -1.86
CA ARG A 346 7.17 -5.38 -3.02
C ARG A 346 8.60 -5.22 -3.55
N TYR A 347 9.60 -5.32 -2.67
CA TYR A 347 11.03 -5.12 -2.96
C TYR A 347 11.87 -6.34 -2.59
N ALA A 348 11.31 -7.55 -2.67
CA ALA A 348 11.96 -8.79 -2.24
C ALA A 348 13.38 -8.95 -2.81
N GLY A 349 13.56 -8.68 -4.10
CA GLY A 349 14.86 -8.76 -4.78
C GLY A 349 15.93 -7.79 -4.28
N TYR A 350 15.56 -6.74 -3.53
CA TYR A 350 16.50 -5.76 -2.96
C TYR A 350 16.71 -5.97 -1.45
N LEU A 351 15.68 -6.42 -0.72
CA LEU A 351 15.65 -6.42 0.74
C LEU A 351 15.91 -7.77 1.41
N GLU A 352 16.09 -8.86 0.65
CA GLU A 352 16.32 -10.22 1.19
C GLU A 352 17.49 -10.32 2.18
N SER A 353 18.52 -9.48 2.02
CA SER A 353 19.68 -9.42 2.91
C SER A 353 19.56 -8.42 4.08
N VAL A 354 18.52 -7.59 4.10
CA VAL A 354 18.35 -6.46 5.04
C VAL A 354 17.41 -6.79 6.19
N VAL A 355 16.49 -7.74 6.02
CA VAL A 355 15.48 -8.13 7.01
C VAL A 355 15.44 -9.66 7.10
N GLU A 356 15.90 -10.25 8.20
CA GLU A 356 15.76 -11.69 8.42
C GLU A 356 14.28 -12.06 8.51
N ALA A 357 13.87 -13.12 7.81
CA ALA A 357 12.52 -13.65 7.90
C ALA A 357 12.32 -14.31 9.28
N ARG A 358 11.96 -13.51 10.29
CA ARG A 358 11.31 -14.08 11.46
C ARG A 358 9.87 -14.38 11.08
N GLU A 359 9.58 -15.66 10.82
CA GLU A 359 8.21 -16.13 10.89
C GLU A 359 7.65 -15.80 12.29
N PRO A 360 6.39 -15.34 12.38
CA PRO A 360 5.76 -15.16 13.68
C PRO A 360 5.73 -16.51 14.39
N ARG A 361 6.49 -16.63 15.49
CA ARG A 361 6.39 -17.79 16.38
C ARG A 361 4.94 -17.93 16.79
N ALA A 362 4.27 -18.97 16.31
CA ALA A 362 2.94 -19.35 16.76
C ALA A 362 2.98 -19.55 18.28
N ALA A 363 2.40 -18.60 19.00
CA ALA A 363 2.26 -18.67 20.45
C ALA A 363 1.06 -19.55 20.81
N TRP A 364 1.17 -20.87 20.65
CA TRP A 364 0.20 -21.81 21.20
C TRP A 364 0.95 -22.96 21.87
N GLY A 365 0.90 -22.96 23.20
CA GLY A 365 1.38 -24.06 24.02
C GLY A 365 0.52 -25.30 23.82
N THR A 366 1.18 -26.45 23.80
CA THR A 366 0.59 -27.68 24.30
C THR A 366 1.60 -28.36 25.21
N ALA A 367 1.12 -28.67 26.41
CA ALA A 367 1.85 -29.36 27.45
C ALA A 367 2.50 -30.64 26.92
N ARG A 368 3.77 -30.85 27.26
CA ARG A 368 4.35 -32.20 27.29
C ARG A 368 4.67 -32.55 28.72
N GLY A 369 4.10 -33.70 29.11
CA GLY A 369 4.09 -34.22 30.46
C GLY A 369 5.48 -34.39 31.04
N PHE A 370 5.52 -34.17 32.34
CA PHE A 370 6.47 -34.82 33.23
C PHE A 370 6.40 -36.33 33.00
N ASP A 371 7.52 -36.92 32.59
CA ASP A 371 7.87 -38.25 33.05
C ASP A 371 9.30 -38.23 33.55
N ALA A 372 9.43 -38.77 34.76
CA ALA A 372 10.61 -38.75 35.59
C ALA A 372 11.69 -39.70 35.07
N GLN A 373 12.94 -39.26 35.15
CA GLN A 373 14.03 -40.13 35.59
C GLN A 373 15.20 -39.30 36.13
N SER A 374 15.32 -39.36 37.44
CA SER A 374 16.44 -38.92 38.26
C SER A 374 17.65 -39.82 38.04
N ALA A 375 18.79 -39.25 37.68
CA ALA A 375 20.11 -39.81 37.93
C ALA A 375 21.04 -38.69 38.43
N ASP A 376 21.25 -38.70 39.74
CA ASP A 376 22.19 -37.86 40.50
C ASP A 376 23.63 -38.44 40.38
N PRO A 377 24.72 -37.76 40.82
CA PRO A 377 25.94 -37.65 40.02
C PRO A 377 27.09 -38.37 40.75
N ALA A 378 28.22 -38.57 40.06
CA ALA A 378 29.45 -38.89 40.76
C ALA A 378 30.66 -38.41 39.99
N ARG A 379 31.58 -37.80 40.76
CA ARG A 379 32.98 -37.42 40.47
C ARG A 379 33.13 -36.06 39.77
N GLY A 380 33.71 -35.03 40.36
CA GLY A 380 34.63 -34.96 41.50
C GLY A 380 36.09 -35.09 41.05
N HIS A 381 36.91 -34.12 41.48
CA HIS A 381 38.33 -33.82 41.16
C HIS A 381 38.50 -32.87 39.96
N GLY A 382 39.00 -31.63 40.09
CA GLY A 382 39.97 -31.06 41.05
C GLY A 382 41.33 -30.98 40.36
N HIS A 383 41.69 -29.82 39.79
CA HIS A 383 42.76 -28.92 40.26
C HIS A 383 44.17 -29.44 39.85
N LEU A 384 45.03 -28.70 39.14
CA LEU A 384 45.80 -27.51 39.55
C LEU A 384 46.63 -26.95 38.37
N ASP A 385 46.73 -25.62 38.35
CA ASP A 385 47.88 -24.75 38.08
C ASP A 385 48.86 -25.03 36.92
N THR A 386 48.90 -24.09 35.96
CA THR A 386 49.96 -23.06 35.84
C THR A 386 49.56 -21.97 34.85
#